data_AF-A0AAW0S3U8-F1
#
_entry.id   AF-A0AAW0S3U8-F1
#
_cell.length_a   1.000
_cell.length_b   1.000
_cell.length_c   1.000
_cell.angle_alpha   90.00
_cell.angle_beta   90.00
_cell.angle_gamma   90.00
#
_symmetry.space_group_name_H-M   'P 1'
#
loop_
_entity.id
_entity.type
_entity.pdbx_description
1 polymer ?
#
loop_
_entity_poly.entity_id
_entity_poly.type
_entity_poly.pdbx_seq_one_letter_code
_entity_poly.pdbx_strand_id
1 'polypeptide(L)'
;MLPLMISISALLVSALTPSLAQSITGVDKRCTAPSQYCGNGAVCCPGSACSLSGYCTLYGTSGQYCGNAVPCGTGLACSRTGYCTPYGKAGDYCGNAVPCVAGLNCSWKGYCV
;
A
#
# COMPACT_ATOMS: atom_id res chain seq x y z
N MET A 1 -12.21 -53.83 34.31
CA MET A 1 -11.92 -53.90 32.87
C MET A 1 -11.58 -52.47 32.41
N LEU A 2 -10.33 -52.25 31.97
CA LEU A 2 -9.82 -51.03 31.28
C LEU A 2 -10.46 -50.91 29.86
N PRO A 3 -10.32 -49.81 29.08
CA PRO A 3 -9.18 -48.88 28.97
C PRO A 3 -9.54 -47.39 29.16
N LEU A 4 -8.76 -46.57 29.86
CA LEU A 4 -7.56 -45.82 29.41
C LEU A 4 -7.67 -45.25 27.98
N MET A 5 -8.12 -44.00 27.85
CA MET A 5 -7.84 -43.19 26.66
C MET A 5 -7.16 -41.88 27.06
N ILE A 6 -5.90 -41.80 26.64
CA ILE A 6 -4.95 -40.70 26.77
C ILE A 6 -5.36 -39.66 25.73
N SER A 7 -5.84 -38.50 26.15
CA SER A 7 -6.11 -37.38 25.22
C SER A 7 -4.82 -36.57 25.07
N ILE A 8 -4.21 -36.70 23.90
CA ILE A 8 -2.89 -36.18 23.54
C ILE A 8 -2.98 -34.66 23.36
N SER A 9 -2.19 -33.92 24.14
CA SER A 9 -1.95 -32.49 23.98
C SER A 9 -1.41 -32.17 22.58
N ALA A 10 -2.22 -31.56 21.73
CA ALA A 10 -1.75 -30.97 20.48
C ALA A 10 -1.09 -29.62 20.77
N LEU A 11 0.22 -29.65 21.06
CA LEU A 11 1.09 -28.48 20.94
C LEU A 11 1.12 -28.05 19.47
N LEU A 12 0.35 -27.03 19.09
CA LEU A 12 0.65 -26.27 17.88
C LEU A 12 1.87 -25.39 18.18
N VAL A 13 3.05 -25.96 17.99
CA VAL A 13 4.25 -25.20 17.66
C VAL A 13 4.00 -24.60 16.28
N SER A 14 3.50 -23.37 16.26
CA SER A 14 3.55 -22.54 15.06
C SER A 14 5.01 -22.32 14.75
N ALA A 15 5.52 -23.09 13.80
CA ALA A 15 6.82 -22.85 13.21
C ALA A 15 6.83 -21.43 12.66
N LEU A 16 7.49 -20.53 13.39
CA LEU A 16 8.06 -19.33 12.81
C LEU A 16 9.05 -19.83 11.76
N THR A 17 8.61 -19.96 10.51
CA THR A 17 9.56 -19.95 9.40
C THR A 17 10.06 -18.52 9.33
N PRO A 18 11.31 -18.21 9.73
CA PRO A 18 11.93 -17.01 9.22
C PRO A 18 11.93 -17.21 7.71
N SER A 19 11.12 -16.43 6.99
CA SER A 19 11.21 -16.36 5.54
C SER A 19 12.67 -16.04 5.25
N LEU A 20 13.37 -17.06 4.77
CA LEU A 20 14.75 -16.97 4.35
C LEU A 20 14.72 -15.99 3.17
N ALA A 21 14.94 -14.71 3.47
CA ALA A 21 15.44 -13.76 2.49
C ALA A 21 16.86 -14.24 2.16
N GLN A 22 16.95 -15.33 1.41
CA GLN A 22 18.16 -15.76 0.74
C GLN A 22 18.50 -14.62 -0.20
N SER A 23 19.38 -13.73 0.28
CA SER A 23 20.10 -12.83 -0.58
C SER A 23 20.98 -13.71 -1.47
N ILE A 24 20.44 -14.11 -2.61
CA ILE A 24 21.20 -14.76 -3.68
C ILE A 24 22.12 -13.66 -4.21
N THR A 25 23.32 -13.58 -3.66
CA THR A 25 24.39 -12.70 -4.11
C THR A 25 24.68 -13.02 -5.58
N GLY A 26 24.28 -12.12 -6.49
CA GLY A 26 24.56 -12.27 -7.92
C GLY A 26 23.35 -12.13 -8.86
N VAL A 27 22.12 -12.04 -8.34
CA VAL A 27 20.97 -11.59 -9.14
C VAL A 27 20.78 -10.10 -8.92
N ASP A 28 21.08 -9.30 -9.95
CA ASP A 28 20.80 -7.87 -9.95
C ASP A 28 19.29 -7.66 -9.77
N LYS A 29 18.88 -7.22 -8.58
CA LYS A 29 17.47 -7.05 -8.24
C LYS A 29 16.98 -5.81 -8.99
N ARG A 30 16.25 -6.00 -10.09
CA ARG A 30 15.67 -4.89 -10.88
C ARG A 30 14.75 -4.00 -10.05
N CYS A 31 14.14 -4.55 -9.00
CA CYS A 31 13.29 -3.81 -8.08
C CYS A 31 13.22 -4.46 -6.70
N THR A 32 12.83 -3.67 -5.71
CA THR A 32 12.58 -4.05 -4.33
C THR A 32 11.11 -4.47 -4.18
N ALA A 33 10.89 -5.70 -3.71
CA ALA A 33 9.55 -6.24 -3.49
C ALA A 33 8.80 -5.47 -2.40
N PRO A 34 7.45 -5.50 -2.39
CA PRO A 34 6.66 -4.98 -1.27
C PRO A 34 7.14 -5.52 0.09
N SER A 35 6.99 -4.69 1.11
CA SER A 35 7.46 -4.91 2.49
C SER A 35 8.98 -4.99 2.68
N GLN A 36 9.79 -4.87 1.61
CA GLN A 36 11.24 -4.77 1.73
C GLN A 36 11.69 -3.30 1.84
N TYR A 37 12.80 -3.08 2.54
CA TYR A 37 13.39 -1.77 2.73
C TYR A 37 13.87 -1.17 1.40
N CYS A 38 13.50 0.09 1.14
CA CYS A 38 13.80 0.86 -0.06
C CYS A 38 14.58 2.16 0.20
N GLY A 39 15.16 2.32 1.39
CA GLY A 39 16.08 3.44 1.65
C GLY A 39 17.31 3.41 0.74
N ASN A 40 17.97 4.57 0.60
CA ASN A 40 19.14 4.78 -0.26
C ASN A 40 18.90 4.62 -1.78
N GLY A 41 17.71 4.97 -2.28
CA GLY A 41 17.45 5.08 -3.72
C GLY A 41 17.08 3.78 -4.43
N ALA A 42 16.78 2.71 -3.69
CA ALA A 42 16.28 1.48 -4.29
C ALA A 42 14.87 1.66 -4.87
N VAL A 43 14.66 1.18 -6.10
CA VAL A 43 13.38 1.30 -6.82
C VAL A 43 12.44 0.17 -6.41
N CYS A 44 11.22 0.50 -6.01
CA CYS A 44 10.19 -0.50 -5.70
C CYS A 44 9.61 -1.14 -6.96
N CYS A 45 9.14 -2.38 -6.85
CA CYS A 45 8.53 -3.09 -7.98
C CYS A 45 7.22 -2.41 -8.42
N PRO A 46 6.80 -2.59 -9.70
CA PRO A 46 5.55 -2.04 -10.21
C PRO A 46 4.37 -2.35 -9.30
N GLY A 47 3.51 -1.35 -9.08
CA GLY A 47 2.41 -1.46 -8.12
C GLY A 47 2.77 -1.10 -6.67
N SER A 48 4.02 -0.70 -6.40
CA SER A 48 4.45 -0.22 -5.09
C SER A 48 5.36 0.99 -5.16
N ALA A 49 5.44 1.74 -4.06
CA ALA A 49 6.31 2.90 -3.91
C ALA A 49 6.99 2.89 -2.55
N CYS A 50 8.10 3.63 -2.43
CA CYS A 50 8.80 3.77 -1.16
C CYS A 50 8.01 4.71 -0.24
N SER A 51 7.48 4.18 0.86
CA SER A 51 6.80 4.98 1.87
C SER A 51 7.79 5.82 2.69
N LEU A 52 7.29 6.80 3.46
CA LEU A 52 8.14 7.56 4.39
C LEU A 52 8.79 6.69 5.46
N SER A 53 8.23 5.51 5.75
CA SER A 53 8.83 4.53 6.66
C SER A 53 10.02 3.80 6.04
N GLY A 54 10.33 4.03 4.76
CA GLY A 54 11.49 3.45 4.06
C GLY A 54 11.24 2.03 3.55
N TYR A 55 9.99 1.60 3.41
CA TYR A 55 9.62 0.27 2.89
C TYR A 55 8.75 0.38 1.66
N CYS A 56 8.98 -0.50 0.68
CA CYS A 56 8.13 -0.61 -0.50
C CYS A 56 6.72 -1.00 -0.06
N THR A 57 5.76 -0.15 -0.34
CA THR A 57 4.36 -0.33 0.06
C THR A 57 3.51 -0.30 -1.19
N LEU A 58 2.53 -1.20 -1.28
CA LEU A 58 1.59 -1.21 -2.40
C LEU A 58 0.84 0.12 -2.48
N TYR A 59 0.52 0.57 -3.69
CA TYR A 59 -0.33 1.73 -3.86
C TYR A 59 -1.71 1.51 -3.22
N GLY A 60 -2.24 2.56 -2.59
CA GLY A 60 -3.59 2.52 -2.02
C GLY A 60 -4.67 2.44 -3.11
N THR A 61 -5.68 1.59 -2.89
CA THR A 61 -6.89 1.57 -3.73
C THR A 61 -7.93 2.55 -3.20
N SER A 62 -9.02 2.78 -3.96
CA SER A 62 -10.11 3.67 -3.52
C SER A 62 -10.61 3.29 -2.12
N GLY A 63 -10.75 4.29 -1.25
CA GLY A 63 -11.16 4.13 0.15
C GLY A 63 -10.07 3.67 1.11
N GLN A 64 -8.87 3.31 0.65
CA GLN A 64 -7.75 3.01 1.54
C GLN A 64 -7.12 4.28 2.10
N TYR A 65 -6.59 4.19 3.31
CA TYR A 65 -5.87 5.27 3.95
C TYR A 65 -4.52 5.52 3.26
N CYS A 66 -4.23 6.77 2.92
CA CYS A 66 -3.00 7.21 2.24
C CYS A 66 -2.05 7.99 3.16
N GLY A 67 -2.17 7.84 4.48
CA GLY A 67 -1.21 8.40 5.43
C GLY A 67 0.19 7.76 5.32
N ASN A 68 1.18 8.37 5.97
CA ASN A 68 2.60 7.99 5.89
C ASN A 68 3.20 8.03 4.47
N ALA A 69 2.60 8.86 3.61
CA ALA A 69 2.91 9.00 2.18
C ALA A 69 2.95 7.66 1.43
N VAL A 70 2.02 6.77 1.72
CA VAL A 70 1.69 5.70 0.77
C VAL A 70 0.92 6.35 -0.38
N PRO A 71 1.50 6.44 -1.59
CA PRO A 71 0.80 7.05 -2.71
C PRO A 71 -0.44 6.22 -3.09
N CYS A 72 -1.47 6.92 -3.55
CA CYS A 72 -2.63 6.26 -4.13
C CYS A 72 -2.30 5.73 -5.53
N GLY A 73 -3.03 4.69 -5.95
CA GLY A 73 -2.90 4.13 -7.28
C GLY A 73 -3.33 5.10 -8.38
N THR A 74 -3.10 4.71 -9.62
CA THR A 74 -3.49 5.51 -10.80
C THR A 74 -4.96 5.90 -10.76
N GLY A 75 -5.26 7.16 -11.05
CA GLY A 75 -6.63 7.68 -11.08
C GLY A 75 -7.19 8.08 -9.70
N LEU A 76 -6.39 7.97 -8.64
CA LEU A 76 -6.76 8.32 -7.28
C LEU A 76 -5.81 9.40 -6.73
N ALA A 77 -6.34 10.22 -5.85
CA ALA A 77 -5.58 11.18 -5.06
C ALA A 77 -5.87 10.99 -3.57
N CYS A 78 -4.90 11.36 -2.73
CA CYS A 78 -5.11 11.40 -1.30
C CYS A 78 -5.95 12.63 -0.95
N SER A 79 -7.19 12.41 -0.50
CA SER A 79 -8.07 13.49 -0.07
C SER A 79 -7.58 14.14 1.23
N ARG A 80 -8.14 15.29 1.60
CA ARG A 80 -7.89 15.92 2.91
C ARG A 80 -8.24 14.99 4.09
N THR A 81 -9.17 14.06 3.93
CA THR A 81 -9.53 13.10 4.98
C THR A 81 -8.54 11.93 5.08
N GLY A 82 -7.50 11.90 4.24
CA GLY A 82 -6.44 10.90 4.27
C GLY A 82 -6.81 9.60 3.57
N TYR A 83 -7.78 9.62 2.65
CA TYR A 83 -8.19 8.42 1.92
C TYR A 83 -8.01 8.60 0.41
N CYS A 84 -7.57 7.53 -0.25
CA CYS A 84 -7.48 7.46 -1.69
C CYS A 84 -8.87 7.60 -2.31
N THR A 85 -9.07 8.70 -3.02
CA THR A 85 -10.36 9.07 -3.60
C THR A 85 -10.17 9.29 -5.11
N PRO A 86 -11.11 8.87 -5.96
CA PRO A 86 -11.04 9.16 -7.39
C PRO A 86 -10.92 10.65 -7.68
N TYR A 87 -10.13 11.02 -8.68
CA TYR A 87 -10.10 12.40 -9.17
C TYR A 87 -11.50 12.88 -9.59
N GLY A 88 -11.80 14.13 -9.28
CA GLY A 88 -13.07 14.78 -9.63
C GLY A 88 -13.24 14.91 -11.14
N LYS A 89 -14.42 14.57 -11.64
CA LYS A 89 -14.88 14.77 -13.02
C LYS A 89 -15.57 16.12 -13.14
N ALA A 90 -15.90 16.56 -14.35
CA ALA A 90 -16.61 17.82 -14.55
C ALA A 90 -17.92 17.85 -13.73
N GLY A 91 -18.10 18.92 -12.95
CA GLY A 91 -19.21 19.08 -12.01
C GLY A 91 -19.00 18.48 -10.62
N ASP A 92 -17.95 17.68 -10.38
CA ASP A 92 -17.63 17.17 -9.05
C ASP A 92 -17.05 18.27 -8.16
N TYR A 93 -17.31 18.15 -6.85
CA TYR A 93 -16.74 19.06 -5.85
C TYR A 93 -15.27 18.74 -5.57
N CYS A 94 -14.39 19.74 -5.68
CA CYS A 94 -12.93 19.64 -5.50
C CYS A 94 -12.40 20.39 -4.27
N GLY A 95 -13.27 20.95 -3.41
CA GLY A 95 -12.86 21.69 -2.21
C GLY A 95 -12.31 20.84 -1.05
N ASN A 96 -12.32 19.51 -1.18
CA ASN A 96 -11.80 18.55 -0.19
C ASN A 96 -10.36 18.09 -0.48
N ALA A 97 -9.61 18.86 -1.27
CA ALA A 97 -8.25 18.55 -1.74
C ALA A 97 -8.15 17.30 -2.65
N VAL A 98 -9.28 16.80 -3.17
CA VAL A 98 -9.27 15.86 -4.30
C VAL A 98 -9.11 16.67 -5.58
N PRO A 99 -8.02 16.50 -6.35
CA PRO A 99 -7.83 17.22 -7.60
C PRO A 99 -8.87 16.79 -8.63
N CYS A 100 -9.10 17.66 -9.60
CA CYS A 100 -9.84 17.29 -10.80
C CYS A 100 -8.98 16.39 -11.70
N VAL A 101 -9.62 15.65 -12.60
CA VAL A 101 -8.91 14.93 -13.67
C VAL A 101 -8.13 15.91 -14.55
N ALA A 102 -7.10 15.40 -15.23
CA ALA A 102 -6.31 16.18 -16.16
C ALA A 102 -7.20 16.91 -17.18
N GLY A 103 -6.91 18.19 -17.42
CA GLY A 103 -7.69 19.05 -18.31
C GLY A 103 -8.81 19.86 -17.64
N LEU A 104 -9.11 19.60 -16.37
CA LEU A 104 -10.05 20.39 -15.56
C LEU A 104 -9.33 21.14 -14.44
N ASN A 105 -9.89 22.28 -14.03
CA ASN A 105 -9.42 23.04 -12.89
C ASN A 105 -10.50 23.11 -11.80
N CYS A 106 -10.06 23.25 -10.55
CA CYS A 106 -10.98 23.55 -9.46
C CYS A 106 -11.38 25.03 -9.53
N SER A 107 -12.62 25.30 -9.93
CA SER A 107 -13.16 26.66 -9.96
C SER A 107 -13.18 27.27 -8.56
N TRP A 108 -13.27 28.60 -8.48
CA TRP A 108 -13.47 29.33 -7.22
C TRP A 108 -14.72 28.88 -6.45
N LYS A 109 -15.73 28.34 -7.16
CA LYS A 109 -16.93 27.74 -6.55
C LYS A 109 -16.70 26.35 -5.95
N GLY A 110 -15.51 25.79 -6.08
CA GLY A 110 -15.14 24.46 -5.58
C GLY A 110 -15.61 23.31 -6.46
N TYR A 111 -15.83 23.53 -7.75
CA TYR A 111 -16.24 22.49 -8.70
C TYR A 111 -15.24 22.34 -9.84
N CYS A 112 -15.04 21.11 -10.31
CA CYS A 112 -14.22 20.81 -11.46
C CYS A 112 -14.89 21.30 -12.75
N VAL A 113 -14.19 22.17 -13.48
CA VAL A 113 -14.62 22.79 -14.74
C VAL A 113 -13.50 22.85 -15.76
#